data_AF-A0A0W7Z061-F1
#
_entry.id   AF-A0A0W7Z061-F1
#
_cell.length_a   1.000
_cell.length_b   1.000
_cell.length_c   1.000
_cell.angle_alpha   90.00
_cell.angle_beta   90.00
_cell.angle_gamma   90.00
#
_symmetry.space_group_name_H-M   'P 1'
#
loop_
_entity.id
_entity.type
_entity.pdbx_description
1 polymer ?
#
loop_
_entity_poly.entity_id
_entity_poly.type
_entity_poly.pdbx_seq_one_letter_code
_entity_poly.pdbx_strand_id
1 'polypeptide(L)'
;MQAAPETSAPDQDKAREAAQRKAEEDERKKHEARQAEVRRSNCQRARAMQASLQSGALHAYVNEKGERGLMTDAQRQAELQRTQAAIKDNCR
;
A
#
# COMPACT_ATOMS: atom_id res chain seq x y z
N MET A 1 -49.35 -6.06 -31.74
CA MET A 1 -48.68 -4.76 -31.48
C MET A 1 -48.12 -4.82 -30.07
N GLN A 2 -46.80 -4.89 -29.92
CA GLN A 2 -46.12 -4.96 -28.62
C GLN A 2 -45.93 -3.54 -28.08
N ALA A 3 -46.53 -3.27 -26.91
CA ALA A 3 -46.27 -2.07 -26.14
C ALA A 3 -44.96 -2.26 -25.38
N ALA A 4 -43.95 -1.43 -25.69
CA ALA A 4 -42.75 -1.33 -24.89
C ALA A 4 -43.09 -0.61 -23.57
N PRO A 5 -42.61 -1.09 -22.41
CA PRO A 5 -42.86 -0.40 -21.15
C PRO A 5 -42.04 0.90 -21.13
N GLU A 6 -42.72 2.05 -21.14
CA GLU A 6 -42.11 3.34 -20.84
C GLU A 6 -41.75 3.35 -19.35
N THR A 7 -40.48 3.05 -19.05
CA THR A 7 -39.95 3.18 -17.69
C THR A 7 -39.91 4.66 -17.30
N SER A 8 -40.64 4.99 -16.24
CA SER A 8 -40.78 6.35 -15.75
C SER A 8 -39.43 6.94 -15.29
N ALA A 9 -39.23 8.25 -15.42
CA ALA A 9 -37.99 8.92 -15.00
C ALA A 9 -37.54 8.57 -13.56
N PRO A 10 -38.43 8.43 -12.56
CA PRO A 10 -38.08 7.97 -11.21
C PRO A 10 -37.48 6.56 -11.14
N ASP A 11 -37.87 5.66 -12.05
CA ASP A 11 -37.32 4.29 -12.09
C ASP A 11 -35.94 4.26 -12.76
N GLN A 12 -35.72 5.15 -13.74
CA GLN A 12 -34.40 5.33 -14.36
C GLN A 12 -33.39 5.93 -13.39
N ASP A 13 -33.80 6.89 -12.56
CA ASP A 13 -32.93 7.49 -11.54
C ASP A 13 -32.52 6.48 -10.47
N LYS A 14 -33.45 5.65 -9.98
CA LYS A 14 -33.14 4.55 -9.05
C LYS A 14 -32.17 3.53 -9.64
N ALA A 15 -32.34 3.19 -10.93
CA ALA A 15 -31.43 2.27 -11.61
C ALA A 15 -30.01 2.87 -11.76
N ARG A 16 -29.91 4.18 -12.03
CA ARG A 16 -28.62 4.91 -12.10
C ARG A 16 -27.93 4.98 -10.75
N GLU A 17 -28.65 5.31 -9.68
CA GLU A 17 -28.10 5.32 -8.32
C GLU A 17 -27.61 3.92 -7.89
N ALA A 18 -28.39 2.87 -8.19
CA ALA A 18 -27.98 1.50 -7.89
C ALA A 18 -26.72 1.09 -8.67
N ALA A 19 -26.58 1.51 -9.93
CA ALA A 19 -25.38 1.26 -10.73
C ALA A 19 -24.17 2.03 -10.19
N GLN A 20 -24.33 3.29 -9.77
CA GLN A 20 -23.26 4.08 -9.15
C GLN A 20 -22.77 3.46 -7.84
N ARG A 21 -23.68 3.07 -6.94
CA ARG A 21 -23.32 2.40 -5.68
C ARG A 21 -22.54 1.10 -5.91
N LYS A 22 -22.92 0.31 -6.92
CA LYS A 22 -22.19 -0.91 -7.30
C LYS A 22 -20.79 -0.61 -7.84
N ALA A 23 -20.65 0.42 -8.67
CA ALA A 23 -19.34 0.85 -9.18
C ALA A 23 -18.43 1.35 -8.05
N GLU A 24 -18.96 2.13 -7.11
CA GLU A 24 -18.22 2.62 -5.94
C GLU A 24 -17.78 1.46 -5.02
N GLU A 25 -18.65 0.47 -4.78
CA GLU A 25 -18.27 -0.72 -4.02
C GLU A 25 -17.17 -1.54 -4.71
N ASP A 26 -17.25 -1.71 -6.03
CA ASP A 26 -16.24 -2.44 -6.79
C ASP A 26 -14.89 -1.71 -6.78
N GLU A 27 -14.88 -0.39 -6.95
CA GLU A 27 -13.66 0.42 -6.84
C GLU A 27 -13.08 0.43 -5.43
N ARG A 28 -13.93 0.49 -4.39
CA ARG A 28 -13.47 0.33 -3.00
C ARG A 28 -12.82 -1.04 -2.77
N LYS A 29 -13.43 -2.13 -3.25
CA LYS A 29 -12.87 -3.49 -3.13
C LYS A 29 -11.53 -3.62 -3.86
N LYS A 30 -11.42 -3.09 -5.08
CA LYS A 30 -10.15 -3.05 -5.83
C LYS A 30 -9.09 -2.24 -5.11
N HIS A 31 -9.45 -1.09 -4.55
CA HIS A 31 -8.54 -0.27 -3.78
C HIS A 31 -8.06 -1.00 -2.51
N GLU A 32 -8.96 -1.59 -1.75
CA GLU A 32 -8.63 -2.38 -0.55
C GLU A 32 -7.70 -3.55 -0.87
N ALA A 33 -7.95 -4.27 -1.97
CA ALA A 33 -7.08 -5.33 -2.46
C ALA A 33 -5.67 -4.81 -2.81
N ARG A 34 -5.58 -3.71 -3.57
CA ARG A 34 -4.28 -3.06 -3.89
C ARG A 34 -3.53 -2.65 -2.62
N GLN A 35 -4.23 -2.07 -1.65
CA GLN A 35 -3.61 -1.65 -0.39
C GLN A 35 -3.12 -2.85 0.43
N ALA A 36 -3.83 -3.98 0.40
CA ALA A 36 -3.38 -5.21 1.05
C ALA A 36 -2.10 -5.78 0.39
N GLU A 37 -2.05 -5.77 -0.94
CA GLU A 37 -0.85 -6.16 -1.71
C GLU A 37 0.35 -5.28 -1.37
N VAL A 38 0.16 -3.96 -1.33
CA VAL A 38 1.20 -2.99 -0.96
C VAL A 38 1.68 -3.23 0.47
N ARG A 39 0.78 -3.44 1.44
CA ARG A 39 1.16 -3.76 2.83
C ARG A 39 2.00 -5.03 2.90
N ARG A 40 1.58 -6.10 2.20
CA ARG A 40 2.32 -7.37 2.16
C ARG A 40 3.73 -7.19 1.60
N SER A 41 3.86 -6.48 0.48
CA SER A 41 5.16 -6.18 -0.13
C SER A 41 6.06 -5.36 0.80
N ASN A 42 5.51 -4.32 1.43
CA ASN A 42 6.23 -3.50 2.39
C ASN A 42 6.69 -4.31 3.61
N CYS A 43 5.86 -5.23 4.12
CA CYS A 43 6.24 -6.12 5.20
C CYS A 43 7.44 -7.01 4.81
N GLN A 44 7.40 -7.62 3.64
CA GLN A 44 8.49 -8.46 3.14
C GLN A 44 9.80 -7.66 3.03
N ARG A 45 9.72 -6.46 2.45
CA ARG A 45 10.88 -5.55 2.32
C ARG A 45 11.43 -5.11 3.68
N ALA A 46 10.55 -4.78 4.63
CA ALA A 46 10.97 -4.36 5.97
C ALA A 46 11.66 -5.49 6.73
N ARG A 47 11.16 -6.73 6.65
CA ARG A 47 11.83 -7.91 7.23
C ARG A 47 13.20 -8.18 6.60
N ALA A 48 13.30 -8.08 5.27
CA ALA A 48 14.58 -8.24 4.58
C ALA A 48 15.59 -7.15 4.98
N MET A 49 15.14 -5.90 5.11
CA MET A 49 15.97 -4.80 5.59
C MET A 49 16.46 -5.04 7.02
N GLN A 50 15.57 -5.51 7.90
CA GLN A 50 15.93 -5.80 9.30
C GLN A 50 17.05 -6.84 9.38
N ALA A 51 16.91 -7.95 8.65
CA ALA A 51 17.92 -9.00 8.59
C ALA A 51 19.25 -8.47 8.03
N SER A 52 19.19 -7.65 6.99
CA SER A 52 20.37 -7.00 6.39
C SER A 52 21.11 -6.13 7.40
N LEU A 53 20.40 -5.27 8.12
CA LEU A 53 20.96 -4.38 9.14
C LEU A 53 21.53 -5.15 10.35
N GLN A 54 21.00 -6.33 10.66
CA GLN A 54 21.45 -7.16 11.77
C GLN A 54 22.57 -8.13 11.40
N SER A 55 22.88 -8.30 10.11
CA SER A 55 23.86 -9.28 9.62
C SER A 55 25.32 -9.02 10.03
N GLY A 56 25.62 -7.83 10.56
CA GLY A 56 26.99 -7.40 10.86
C GLY A 56 27.78 -6.95 9.62
N ALA A 57 27.19 -7.00 8.43
CA ALA A 57 27.81 -6.48 7.21
C ALA A 57 27.92 -4.95 7.23
N LEU A 58 28.95 -4.43 6.56
CA LEU A 58 29.10 -3.00 6.30
C LEU A 58 28.06 -2.57 5.27
N HIS A 59 27.28 -1.54 5.62
CA HIS A 59 26.26 -0.99 4.72
C HIS A 59 26.79 0.26 4.02
N ALA A 60 26.96 0.18 2.70
CA ALA A 60 27.25 1.36 1.91
C ALA A 60 25.96 2.16 1.70
N TYR A 61 26.02 3.48 1.86
CA TYR A 61 24.93 4.39 1.55
C TYR A 61 25.46 5.63 0.83
N VAL A 62 24.56 6.38 0.21
CA VAL A 62 24.86 7.69 -0.35
C VAL A 62 24.29 8.73 0.62
N ASN A 63 25.13 9.64 1.10
CA ASN A 63 24.70 10.70 2.00
C ASN A 63 23.96 11.82 1.25
N GLU A 64 23.44 12.79 1.98
CA GLU A 64 22.70 13.92 1.40
C GLU A 64 23.53 14.79 0.44
N LYS A 65 24.87 14.71 0.51
CA LYS A 65 25.79 15.40 -0.38
C LYS A 65 26.11 14.60 -1.65
N GLY A 66 25.54 13.41 -1.81
CA GLY A 66 25.80 12.52 -2.94
C GLY A 66 27.07 11.69 -2.81
N GLU A 67 27.74 11.71 -1.66
CA GLU A 67 28.97 10.96 -1.43
C GLU A 67 28.64 9.54 -0.95
N ARG A 68 29.42 8.56 -1.42
CA ARG A 68 29.34 7.19 -0.93
C ARG A 68 30.04 7.09 0.43
N GLY A 69 29.35 6.55 1.42
CA GLY A 69 29.88 6.32 2.76
C GLY A 69 29.46 4.96 3.31
N LEU A 70 30.10 4.58 4.42
CA LEU A 70 29.68 3.42 5.20
C LEU A 70 28.81 3.87 6.36
N MET A 71 27.74 3.13 6.61
CA MET A 71 26.80 3.39 7.69
C MET A 71 27.51 3.17 9.02
N THR A 72 27.49 4.19 9.88
CA THR A 72 28.01 4.07 11.25
C THR A 72 27.08 3.22 12.11
N ASP A 73 27.57 2.81 13.28
CA ASP A 73 26.78 2.07 14.26
C ASP A 73 25.52 2.83 14.68
N ALA A 74 25.65 4.13 14.93
CA ALA A 74 24.51 4.99 15.27
C ALA A 74 23.49 5.07 14.11
N GLN A 75 23.96 5.18 12.87
CA GLN A 75 23.09 5.22 11.69
C GLN A 75 22.37 3.89 11.46
N ARG A 76 23.08 2.77 11.65
CA ARG A 76 22.51 1.42 11.55
C ARG A 76 21.43 1.20 12.61
N GLN A 77 21.65 1.64 13.85
CA GLN A 77 20.63 1.55 14.90
C GLN A 77 19.40 2.42 14.60
N ALA A 78 19.59 3.64 14.09
CA ALA A 78 18.49 4.50 13.69
C ALA A 78 17.67 3.88 12.54
N GLU A 79 18.32 3.27 11.54
CA GLU A 79 17.63 2.57 10.45
C GLU A 79 16.92 1.30 10.95
N LEU A 80 17.52 0.60 11.92
CA LEU A 80 16.89 -0.56 12.54
C LEU A 80 15.58 -0.17 13.25
N GLN A 81 15.57 0.95 13.98
CA GLN A 81 14.35 1.49 14.61
C GLN A 81 13.28 1.87 13.58
N ARG A 82 13.66 2.56 12.49
CA ARG A 82 12.73 2.85 11.38
C ARG A 82 12.15 1.58 10.77
N THR A 83 13.00 0.59 10.54
CA THR A 83 12.60 -0.70 9.98
C THR A 83 11.63 -1.45 10.91
N GLN A 84 11.86 -1.41 12.22
CA GLN A 84 10.95 -2.01 13.21
C GLN A 84 9.58 -1.33 13.22
N ALA A 85 9.52 0.00 13.09
CA ALA A 85 8.26 0.72 12.93
C ALA A 85 7.53 0.30 11.63
N ALA A 86 8.26 0.21 10.51
CA ALA A 86 7.70 -0.25 9.25
C ALA A 86 7.15 -1.70 9.34
N ILE A 87 7.83 -2.60 10.05
CA ILE A 87 7.33 -3.95 10.32
C ILE A 87 6.05 -3.88 11.15
N LYS A 88 6.05 -3.09 12.23
CA LYS A 88 4.87 -2.93 13.09
C LYS A 88 3.65 -2.43 12.32
N ASP A 89 3.84 -1.56 11.33
CA ASP A 89 2.74 -0.96 10.58
C ASP A 89 2.28 -1.80 9.38
N ASN A 90 3.20 -2.53 8.72
CA ASN A 90 2.91 -3.25 7.48
C ASN A 90 2.71 -4.77 7.66
N CYS A 91 3.20 -5.37 8.75
CA CYS A 91 3.15 -6.82 8.98
C CYS A 91 2.01 -7.26 9.92
N ARG A 92 1.02 -6.39 10.16
CA ARG A 92 -0.19 -6.72 10.92
C ARG A 92 -1.27 -7.32 10.05
#